data_AF-A0AAE0V128-F1
#
_entry.id   AF-A0AAE0V128-F1
#
_cell.length_a   1.000
_cell.length_b   1.000
_cell.length_c   1.000
_cell.angle_alpha   90.00
_cell.angle_beta   90.00
_cell.angle_gamma   90.00
#
_symmetry.space_group_name_H-M   'P 1'
#
loop_
_entity.id
_entity.type
_entity.pdbx_description
1 polymer ?
#
loop_
_entity_poly.entity_id
_entity_poly.type
_entity_poly.pdbx_seq_one_letter_code
_entity_poly.pdbx_strand_id
1 'polypeptide(L)'
;MAQGLVLLATVLVFISDVQCNFSPEIITDLAKVLMDNYCSPEKLSGMEEVISIASSNTGILSIQDPSILASVLTDGVRNTIGDPRVKVTYDPNYVPAAPPRIPDIPPEQLAAVVKGTVNVEVLENGIAYLKIQHIIGEEVAQKIGPLLLQHVWDKVLPTSAMILDLRYAVSGELSGIPYIVSYYTDAEPLIHIDSVYDRPSNSTTELWSMPTLLGKRYGTSKPLIILTSQNTVGIAEDVAYCLKNLKRATIVGEKTAGGSVKIDKIKLGNTDFYAFVPVAKSTNPITGKSWEVKGVAPDVEINAEDAIDAAVAIIKLRTEIPAIVQSAAYLVAENYAFEDIGANVAEKLEALVANGEYNMISSKDELKAKLSADLLRLSGDKCLKMTVNNPVLPPMSPSPEMLVALVKDLFHTEVFENNIGYMRFDIFGDFPQVASVAQIIVEHVWNKVVDTDAMIIDLRNNVGGSTNPIAGLCSYFFDEDMQIVLDKLYDRSSSTTKVLETLPELTGRRYGFNKGLLILTSGATAGAAEEFVYIMKKAGRAMIVGEPTHGSCQPPKTFQISDSDVFLAIPVTHSDTTQGPAWEGAGIAPHVTVSANEALDVAKDILKKHSLGQK
;
A
#
# COMPACT_ATOMS: atom_id res chain seq x y z
N MET A 1 -29.85 27.75 4.95
CA MET A 1 -28.99 28.72 5.67
C MET A 1 -27.91 29.14 4.67
N ALA A 2 -28.18 30.13 3.83
CA ALA A 2 -28.03 31.56 4.10
C ALA A 2 -26.55 31.96 4.23
N GLN A 3 -25.93 32.30 3.10
CA GLN A 3 -24.88 33.30 2.96
C GLN A 3 -24.63 33.55 1.46
N GLY A 4 -24.70 34.81 1.02
CA GLY A 4 -24.31 35.20 -0.33
C GLY A 4 -25.33 36.04 -1.13
N LEU A 5 -26.26 36.74 -0.49
CA LEU A 5 -26.95 37.87 -1.13
C LEU A 5 -26.52 39.15 -0.40
N VAL A 6 -26.05 40.14 -1.17
CA VAL A 6 -26.17 41.60 -1.01
C VAL A 6 -24.92 42.28 -1.58
N LEU A 7 -25.08 42.97 -2.72
CA LEU A 7 -24.77 44.40 -2.79
C LEU A 7 -25.65 45.05 -3.87
N LEU A 8 -26.48 46.00 -3.43
CA LEU A 8 -27.38 46.80 -4.25
C LEU A 8 -26.93 48.27 -4.08
N ALA A 9 -26.61 48.95 -5.17
CA ALA A 9 -26.47 50.41 -5.16
C ALA A 9 -26.97 50.98 -6.50
N THR A 10 -28.20 51.51 -6.40
CA THR A 10 -28.90 52.52 -7.20
C THR A 10 -28.08 53.28 -8.26
N VAL A 11 -28.54 53.22 -9.52
CA VAL A 11 -28.45 54.32 -10.50
C VAL A 11 -29.79 54.45 -11.22
N LEU A 12 -30.21 55.70 -11.40
CA LEU A 12 -31.47 56.14 -11.99
C LEU A 12 -31.75 55.54 -13.37
N VAL A 13 -33.04 55.34 -13.63
CA VAL A 13 -33.62 55.06 -14.96
C VAL A 13 -33.25 56.19 -15.93
N PHE A 14 -32.30 55.91 -16.81
CA PHE A 14 -32.35 56.34 -18.19
C PHE A 14 -32.46 55.07 -19.02
N ILE A 15 -33.61 54.88 -19.69
CA ILE A 15 -33.72 53.92 -20.79
C ILE A 15 -32.94 54.53 -21.95
N SER A 16 -31.61 54.38 -21.91
CA SER A 16 -30.81 54.42 -23.13
C SER A 16 -30.95 53.05 -23.75
N ASP A 17 -31.40 52.98 -24.99
CA ASP A 17 -31.36 51.76 -25.81
C ASP A 17 -29.96 51.14 -25.70
N VAL A 18 -29.82 50.10 -24.88
CA VAL A 18 -28.60 49.30 -24.82
C VAL A 18 -28.58 48.53 -26.13
N GLN A 19 -27.92 49.10 -27.12
CA GLN A 19 -27.65 48.45 -28.40
C GLN A 19 -26.74 47.26 -28.09
N CYS A 20 -27.34 46.08 -27.93
CA CYS A 20 -26.61 44.82 -27.81
C CYS A 20 -26.04 44.51 -29.20
N ASN A 21 -24.71 44.49 -29.33
CA ASN A 21 -24.07 44.16 -30.62
C ASN A 21 -24.29 42.70 -31.04
N PHE A 22 -24.73 41.84 -30.11
CA PHE A 22 -24.93 40.41 -30.33
C PHE A 22 -26.36 40.01 -29.97
N SER A 23 -26.96 39.11 -30.75
CA SER A 23 -28.28 38.56 -30.44
C SER A 23 -28.23 37.76 -29.13
N PRO A 24 -29.19 37.94 -28.20
CA PRO A 24 -29.34 37.08 -27.02
C PRO A 24 -29.45 35.58 -27.38
N GLU A 25 -29.80 35.27 -28.63
CA GLU A 25 -29.88 33.90 -29.18
C GLU A 25 -28.57 33.13 -29.05
N ILE A 26 -27.40 33.79 -28.94
CA ILE A 26 -26.11 33.12 -28.75
C ILE A 26 -26.10 32.24 -27.48
N ILE A 27 -26.79 32.67 -26.43
CA ILE A 27 -26.87 31.94 -25.15
C ILE A 27 -27.73 30.69 -25.33
N THR A 28 -28.85 30.81 -26.07
CA THR A 28 -29.71 29.67 -26.41
C THR A 28 -29.08 28.72 -27.44
N ASP A 29 -28.24 29.22 -28.35
CA ASP A 29 -27.50 28.40 -29.30
C ASP A 29 -26.39 27.61 -28.59
N LEU A 30 -25.65 28.25 -27.68
CA LEU A 30 -24.66 27.57 -26.84
C LEU A 30 -25.31 26.46 -25.99
N ALA A 31 -26.44 26.78 -25.37
CA ALA A 31 -27.23 25.83 -24.62
C ALA A 31 -27.59 24.59 -25.44
N LYS A 32 -28.16 24.81 -26.62
CA LYS A 32 -28.54 23.75 -27.53
C LYS A 32 -27.33 22.90 -27.93
N VAL A 33 -26.22 23.52 -28.29
CA VAL A 33 -24.98 22.82 -28.63
C VAL A 33 -24.49 21.95 -27.48
N LEU A 34 -24.54 22.43 -26.24
CA LEU A 34 -24.16 21.62 -25.06
C LEU A 34 -25.13 20.47 -24.82
N MET A 35 -26.44 20.71 -24.85
CA MET A 35 -27.46 19.67 -24.63
C MET A 35 -27.38 18.55 -25.66
N ASP A 36 -27.11 18.91 -26.92
CA ASP A 36 -27.08 17.95 -28.04
C ASP A 36 -25.76 17.18 -28.13
N ASN A 37 -24.64 17.76 -27.66
CA ASN A 37 -23.30 17.22 -27.98
C ASN A 37 -22.42 16.90 -26.76
N TYR A 38 -22.71 17.40 -25.56
CA TYR A 38 -21.84 17.16 -24.40
C TYR A 38 -21.89 15.71 -23.91
N CYS A 39 -20.72 15.07 -23.81
CA CYS A 39 -20.56 13.64 -23.53
C CYS A 39 -21.14 13.15 -22.19
N SER A 40 -21.51 14.06 -21.29
CA SER A 40 -22.02 13.76 -19.94
C SER A 40 -23.35 14.48 -19.69
N PRO A 41 -24.44 14.08 -20.38
CA PRO A 41 -25.74 14.75 -20.28
C PRO A 41 -26.29 14.77 -18.84
N GLU A 42 -25.90 13.79 -18.00
CA GLU A 42 -26.27 13.72 -16.59
C GLU A 42 -25.80 14.95 -15.78
N LYS A 43 -24.74 15.64 -16.23
CA LYS A 43 -24.24 16.87 -15.59
C LYS A 43 -24.95 18.14 -16.06
N LEU A 44 -25.88 18.03 -17.01
CA LEU A 44 -26.64 19.18 -17.54
C LEU A 44 -27.98 19.37 -16.82
N SER A 45 -28.24 18.63 -15.74
CA SER A 45 -29.43 18.86 -14.91
C SER A 45 -29.44 20.29 -14.36
N GLY A 46 -30.55 21.01 -14.52
CA GLY A 46 -30.69 22.42 -14.13
C GLY A 46 -30.09 23.42 -15.12
N MET A 47 -29.45 22.96 -16.21
CA MET A 47 -28.86 23.84 -17.22
C MET A 47 -29.92 24.74 -17.87
N GLU A 48 -31.14 24.23 -18.12
CA GLU A 48 -32.25 25.02 -18.70
C GLU A 48 -32.60 26.26 -17.86
N GLU A 49 -32.59 26.15 -16.53
CA GLU A 49 -32.82 27.28 -15.62
C GLU A 49 -31.67 28.29 -15.65
N VAL A 50 -30.42 27.80 -15.69
CA VAL A 50 -29.22 28.64 -15.81
C VAL A 50 -29.22 29.40 -17.14
N ILE A 51 -29.64 28.77 -18.23
CA ILE A 51 -29.76 29.37 -19.56
C ILE A 51 -30.82 30.49 -19.56
N SER A 52 -31.97 30.24 -18.93
CA SER A 52 -33.04 31.23 -18.79
C SER A 52 -32.58 32.48 -18.02
N ILE A 53 -31.85 32.28 -16.91
CA ILE A 53 -31.26 33.35 -16.10
C ILE A 53 -30.20 34.11 -16.90
N ALA A 54 -29.29 33.41 -17.58
CA ALA A 54 -28.24 34.01 -18.38
C ALA A 54 -28.80 34.84 -19.55
N SER A 55 -29.86 34.35 -20.21
CA SER A 55 -30.53 35.04 -21.32
C SER A 55 -31.20 36.36 -20.92
N SER A 56 -31.49 36.54 -19.63
CA SER A 56 -32.09 37.75 -19.07
C SER A 56 -31.09 38.62 -18.28
N ASN A 57 -29.80 38.24 -18.25
CA ASN A 57 -28.79 38.91 -17.46
C ASN A 57 -28.29 40.19 -18.16
N THR A 58 -28.68 41.35 -17.64
CA THR A 58 -28.31 42.67 -18.19
C THR A 58 -26.80 42.94 -18.21
N GLY A 59 -26.02 42.26 -17.35
CA GLY A 59 -24.57 42.31 -17.36
C GLY A 59 -23.94 41.56 -18.54
N ILE A 60 -24.52 40.43 -18.95
CA ILE A 60 -24.07 39.69 -20.15
C ILE A 60 -24.51 40.45 -21.42
N LEU A 61 -25.75 40.94 -21.44
CA LEU A 61 -26.34 41.68 -22.56
C LEU A 61 -25.71 43.07 -22.81
N SER A 62 -24.89 43.57 -21.89
CA SER A 62 -24.17 44.85 -22.07
C SER A 62 -22.74 44.69 -22.60
N ILE A 63 -22.26 43.46 -22.78
CA ILE A 63 -20.90 43.19 -23.29
C ILE A 63 -20.85 43.46 -24.79
N GLN A 64 -19.96 44.38 -25.19
CA GLN A 64 -19.77 44.79 -26.60
C GLN A 64 -18.59 44.11 -27.29
N ASP A 65 -17.62 43.62 -26.50
CA ASP A 65 -16.43 42.95 -27.03
C ASP A 65 -16.69 41.43 -27.14
N PRO A 66 -16.57 40.83 -28.33
CA PRO A 66 -16.89 39.42 -28.54
C PRO A 66 -15.91 38.48 -27.82
N SER A 67 -14.66 38.89 -27.63
CA SER A 67 -13.68 38.09 -26.88
C SER A 67 -14.02 38.07 -25.39
N ILE A 68 -14.47 39.20 -24.85
CA ILE A 68 -14.96 39.29 -23.47
C ILE A 68 -16.22 38.44 -23.31
N LEU A 69 -17.16 38.52 -24.25
CA LEU A 69 -18.38 37.69 -24.21
C LEU A 69 -18.04 36.19 -24.23
N ALA A 70 -17.13 35.76 -25.12
CA ALA A 70 -16.67 34.38 -25.17
C ALA A 70 -16.03 33.91 -23.84
N SER A 71 -15.25 34.77 -23.18
CA SER A 71 -14.66 34.47 -21.86
C SER A 71 -15.75 34.34 -20.79
N VAL A 72 -16.70 35.27 -20.73
CA VAL A 72 -17.80 35.24 -19.76
C VAL A 72 -18.68 34.00 -19.93
N LEU A 73 -18.99 33.63 -21.18
CA LEU A 73 -19.73 32.40 -21.48
C LEU A 73 -18.94 31.14 -21.11
N THR A 74 -17.63 31.14 -21.36
CA THR A 74 -16.73 30.04 -20.96
C THR A 74 -16.75 29.84 -19.45
N ASP A 75 -16.54 30.92 -18.68
CA ASP A 75 -16.50 30.86 -17.22
C ASP A 75 -17.86 30.50 -16.64
N GLY A 76 -18.94 31.05 -17.22
CA GLY A 76 -20.31 30.72 -16.84
C GLY A 76 -20.57 29.21 -16.97
N VAL A 77 -20.33 28.63 -18.15
CA VAL A 77 -20.55 27.20 -18.38
C VAL A 77 -19.65 26.34 -17.50
N ARG A 78 -18.36 26.66 -17.41
CA ARG A 78 -17.40 25.90 -16.58
C ARG A 78 -17.78 25.89 -15.10
N ASN A 79 -18.23 27.02 -14.56
CA ASN A 79 -18.68 27.11 -13.17
C ASN A 79 -19.98 26.35 -12.93
N THR A 80 -20.83 26.20 -13.95
CA THR A 80 -22.07 25.41 -13.86
C THR A 80 -21.81 23.90 -13.93
N ILE A 81 -21.02 23.42 -14.91
CA ILE A 81 -20.86 21.98 -15.17
C ILE A 81 -19.58 21.37 -14.57
N GLY A 82 -18.63 22.21 -14.14
CA GLY A 82 -17.36 21.77 -13.57
C GLY A 82 -16.43 21.05 -14.55
N ASP A 83 -16.57 21.29 -15.86
CA ASP A 83 -15.74 20.66 -16.90
C ASP A 83 -14.83 21.69 -17.58
N PRO A 84 -13.50 21.62 -17.36
CA PRO A 84 -12.56 22.61 -17.89
C PRO A 84 -12.40 22.53 -19.42
N ARG A 85 -12.85 21.44 -20.05
CA ARG A 85 -12.70 21.21 -21.50
C ARG A 85 -13.64 22.07 -22.32
N VAL A 86 -14.78 22.46 -21.75
CA VAL A 86 -15.73 23.32 -22.45
C VAL A 86 -15.16 24.73 -22.54
N LYS A 87 -15.15 25.29 -23.75
CA LYS A 87 -14.64 26.64 -24.03
C LYS A 87 -15.45 27.28 -25.15
N VAL A 88 -15.77 28.56 -25.01
CA VAL A 88 -16.36 29.38 -26.07
C VAL A 88 -15.28 30.29 -26.64
N THR A 89 -15.22 30.42 -27.97
CA THR A 89 -14.29 31.30 -28.69
C THR A 89 -15.04 32.14 -29.71
N TYR A 90 -14.50 33.32 -30.01
CA TYR A 90 -14.92 34.14 -31.14
C TYR A 90 -13.84 34.06 -32.23
N ASP A 91 -14.16 33.42 -33.36
CA ASP A 91 -13.21 33.13 -34.43
C ASP A 91 -13.79 33.51 -35.82
N PRO A 92 -13.82 34.81 -36.18
CA PRO A 92 -14.51 35.31 -37.39
C PRO A 92 -13.89 34.85 -38.71
N ASN A 93 -12.64 34.43 -38.69
CA ASN A 93 -11.91 33.94 -39.86
C ASN A 93 -11.69 32.42 -39.81
N TYR A 94 -12.42 31.69 -38.97
CA TYR A 94 -12.24 30.24 -38.86
C TYR A 94 -12.77 29.53 -40.11
N VAL A 95 -11.84 28.92 -40.83
CA VAL A 95 -12.14 27.96 -41.90
C VAL A 95 -11.71 26.58 -41.40
N PRO A 96 -12.62 25.61 -41.29
CA PRO A 96 -12.25 24.25 -40.95
C PRO A 96 -11.19 23.74 -41.93
N ALA A 97 -10.09 23.20 -41.41
CA ALA A 97 -9.10 22.55 -42.25
C ALA A 97 -9.76 21.35 -42.93
N ALA A 98 -9.91 21.39 -44.25
CA ALA A 98 -10.31 20.21 -45.00
C ALA A 98 -9.20 19.16 -44.85
N PRO A 99 -9.52 17.89 -44.56
CA PRO A 99 -8.53 16.83 -44.55
C PRO A 99 -7.78 16.85 -45.89
N PRO A 100 -6.44 16.80 -45.89
CA PRO A 100 -5.69 16.74 -47.14
C PRO A 100 -6.16 15.51 -47.92
N ARG A 101 -6.36 15.64 -49.24
CA ARG A 101 -6.57 14.49 -50.11
C ARG A 101 -5.25 13.74 -50.21
N ILE A 102 -5.12 12.69 -49.42
CA ILE A 102 -3.97 11.81 -49.46
C ILE A 102 -4.20 10.80 -50.61
N PRO A 103 -3.31 10.70 -51.60
CA PRO A 103 -3.40 9.65 -52.62
C PRO A 103 -3.22 8.27 -51.96
N ASP A 104 -3.69 7.20 -52.59
CA ASP A 104 -3.47 5.84 -52.08
C ASP A 104 -1.98 5.59 -51.87
N ILE A 105 -1.55 5.51 -50.61
CA ILE A 105 -0.16 5.27 -50.22
C ILE A 105 0.08 3.76 -50.28
N PRO A 106 1.06 3.27 -51.07
CA PRO A 106 1.42 1.86 -51.08
C PRO A 106 1.82 1.36 -49.68
N PRO A 107 1.53 0.09 -49.34
CA PRO A 107 1.86 -0.47 -48.02
C PRO A 107 3.32 -0.29 -47.60
N GLU A 108 4.28 -0.35 -48.53
CA GLU A 108 5.70 -0.17 -48.22
C GLU A 108 6.04 1.25 -47.79
N GLN A 109 5.41 2.25 -48.41
CA GLN A 109 5.59 3.66 -48.04
C GLN A 109 4.90 3.96 -46.71
N LEU A 110 3.70 3.42 -46.49
CA LEU A 110 3.00 3.53 -45.21
C LEU A 110 3.81 2.88 -44.07
N ALA A 111 4.40 1.71 -44.32
CA ALA A 111 5.29 1.05 -43.37
C ALA A 111 6.56 1.87 -43.09
N ALA A 112 7.12 2.58 -44.08
CA ALA A 112 8.26 3.47 -43.86
C ALA A 112 7.91 4.67 -42.97
N VAL A 113 6.71 5.26 -43.14
CA VAL A 113 6.20 6.32 -42.26
C VAL A 113 6.03 5.80 -40.83
N VAL A 114 5.39 4.65 -40.65
CA VAL A 114 5.19 4.06 -39.32
C VAL A 114 6.52 3.66 -38.68
N LYS A 115 7.49 3.12 -39.44
CA LYS A 115 8.86 2.89 -38.93
C LYS A 115 9.53 4.16 -38.40
N GLY A 116 9.18 5.34 -38.93
CA GLY A 116 9.65 6.62 -38.40
C GLY A 116 9.00 7.03 -37.07
N THR A 117 7.85 6.44 -36.71
CA THR A 117 7.12 6.73 -35.46
C THR A 117 7.38 5.71 -34.36
N VAL A 118 8.03 4.59 -34.66
CA VAL A 118 8.47 3.58 -33.69
C VAL A 118 9.99 3.43 -33.63
N ASN A 119 10.53 3.22 -32.43
CA ASN A 119 11.92 2.78 -32.25
C ASN A 119 11.94 1.45 -31.49
N VAL A 120 12.78 0.51 -31.93
CA VAL A 120 12.82 -0.86 -31.40
C VAL A 120 14.26 -1.27 -31.11
N GLU A 121 14.54 -1.52 -29.84
CA GLU A 121 15.85 -1.92 -29.35
C GLU A 121 15.73 -3.12 -28.41
N VAL A 122 16.80 -3.89 -28.28
CA VAL A 122 16.95 -4.89 -27.22
C VAL A 122 18.11 -4.40 -26.38
N LEU A 123 17.80 -3.94 -25.17
CA LEU A 123 18.77 -3.46 -24.19
C LEU A 123 19.62 -4.62 -23.66
N GLU A 124 20.67 -4.28 -22.92
CA GLU A 124 21.46 -5.26 -22.17
C GLU A 124 20.55 -6.12 -21.26
N ASN A 125 20.94 -7.38 -21.06
CA ASN A 125 20.15 -8.41 -20.34
C ASN A 125 18.86 -8.88 -21.06
N GLY A 126 18.69 -8.53 -22.33
CA GLY A 126 17.62 -9.07 -23.16
C GLY A 126 16.25 -8.47 -22.84
N ILE A 127 16.20 -7.18 -22.51
CA ILE A 127 14.98 -6.41 -22.28
C ILE A 127 14.60 -5.70 -23.59
N ALA A 128 13.38 -5.89 -24.08
CA ALA A 128 12.89 -5.13 -25.23
C ALA A 128 12.57 -3.68 -24.83
N TYR A 129 12.97 -2.74 -25.67
CA TYR A 129 12.55 -1.34 -25.62
C TYR A 129 11.80 -1.00 -26.91
N LEU A 130 10.53 -0.61 -26.76
CA LEU A 130 9.65 -0.23 -27.86
C LEU A 130 9.10 1.16 -27.60
N LYS A 131 9.62 2.15 -28.31
CA LYS A 131 9.06 3.52 -28.30
C LYS A 131 7.96 3.62 -29.35
N ILE A 132 6.80 4.16 -28.95
CA ILE A 132 5.69 4.44 -29.86
C ILE A 132 5.32 5.92 -29.73
N GLN A 133 5.38 6.66 -30.84
CA GLN A 133 5.00 8.09 -30.87
C GLN A 133 3.55 8.31 -31.34
N HIS A 134 2.99 7.32 -32.05
CA HIS A 134 1.62 7.37 -32.59
C HIS A 134 0.97 5.99 -32.52
N ILE A 135 -0.22 5.89 -31.93
CA ILE A 135 -0.99 4.65 -31.89
C ILE A 135 -1.74 4.48 -33.22
N ILE A 136 -1.28 3.57 -34.08
CA ILE A 136 -1.90 3.31 -35.39
C ILE A 136 -3.30 2.69 -35.22
N GLY A 137 -4.24 3.09 -36.07
CA GLY A 137 -5.58 2.48 -36.12
C GLY A 137 -5.63 1.12 -36.80
N GLU A 138 -6.79 0.48 -36.69
CA GLU A 138 -7.08 -0.85 -37.23
C GLU A 138 -6.77 -0.99 -38.72
N GLU A 139 -7.21 -0.05 -39.57
CA GLU A 139 -7.00 -0.15 -41.02
C GLU A 139 -5.51 -0.17 -41.38
N VAL A 140 -4.72 0.67 -40.70
CA VAL A 140 -3.25 0.72 -40.89
C VAL A 140 -2.64 -0.56 -40.36
N ALA A 141 -3.02 -1.00 -39.15
CA ALA A 141 -2.52 -2.24 -38.54
C ALA A 141 -2.77 -3.47 -39.44
N GLN A 142 -3.93 -3.56 -40.10
CA GLN A 142 -4.24 -4.64 -41.04
C GLN A 142 -3.41 -4.57 -42.32
N LYS A 143 -3.21 -3.36 -42.89
CA LYS A 143 -2.45 -3.17 -44.14
C LYS A 143 -0.96 -3.44 -44.00
N ILE A 144 -0.33 -3.01 -42.90
CA ILE A 144 1.12 -3.11 -42.71
C ILE A 144 1.55 -4.08 -41.60
N GLY A 145 0.60 -4.79 -40.98
CA GLY A 145 0.84 -5.74 -39.90
C GLY A 145 1.96 -6.76 -40.18
N PRO A 146 1.99 -7.44 -41.35
CA PRO A 146 3.07 -8.38 -41.67
C PRO A 146 4.47 -7.75 -41.64
N LEU A 147 4.60 -6.50 -42.08
CA LEU A 147 5.86 -5.76 -42.06
C LEU A 147 6.25 -5.36 -40.63
N LEU A 148 5.28 -4.97 -39.80
CA LEU A 148 5.52 -4.67 -38.39
C LEU A 148 5.93 -5.92 -37.61
N LEU A 149 5.38 -7.09 -37.93
CA LEU A 149 5.83 -8.34 -37.32
C LEU A 149 7.31 -8.58 -37.59
N GLN A 150 7.71 -8.57 -38.86
CA GLN A 150 9.08 -8.84 -39.27
C GLN A 150 10.09 -7.84 -38.68
N HIS A 151 9.73 -6.56 -38.60
CA HIS A 151 10.68 -5.50 -38.25
C HIS A 151 10.63 -5.05 -36.79
N VAL A 152 9.52 -5.28 -36.11
CA VAL A 152 9.30 -4.86 -34.72
C VAL A 152 9.09 -6.08 -33.84
N TRP A 153 8.04 -6.85 -34.12
CA TRP A 153 7.56 -7.84 -33.18
C TRP A 153 8.49 -9.05 -33.03
N ASP A 154 9.00 -9.59 -34.13
CA ASP A 154 9.88 -10.76 -34.11
C ASP A 154 11.21 -10.47 -33.39
N LYS A 155 11.65 -9.21 -33.37
CA LYS A 155 12.84 -8.76 -32.64
C LYS A 155 12.63 -8.75 -31.13
N VAL A 156 11.44 -8.35 -30.67
CA VAL A 156 11.13 -8.24 -29.23
C VAL A 156 10.53 -9.51 -28.65
N LEU A 157 9.88 -10.36 -29.45
CA LEU A 157 9.24 -11.57 -28.94
C LEU A 157 10.14 -12.49 -28.08
N PRO A 158 11.44 -12.72 -28.39
CA PRO A 158 12.29 -13.59 -27.58
C PRO A 158 12.81 -12.95 -26.27
N THR A 159 12.60 -11.66 -26.02
CA THR A 159 13.12 -10.96 -24.83
C THR A 159 12.46 -11.43 -23.54
N SER A 160 13.10 -11.19 -22.40
CA SER A 160 12.61 -11.58 -21.07
C SER A 160 11.60 -10.59 -20.49
N ALA A 161 11.69 -9.31 -20.85
CA ALA A 161 10.84 -8.22 -20.39
C ALA A 161 10.66 -7.14 -21.47
N MET A 162 9.61 -6.32 -21.36
CA MET A 162 9.26 -5.26 -22.30
C MET A 162 9.14 -3.91 -21.58
N ILE A 163 9.77 -2.89 -22.14
CA ILE A 163 9.55 -1.48 -21.84
C ILE A 163 8.86 -0.85 -23.04
N LEU A 164 7.61 -0.43 -22.85
CA LEU A 164 6.82 0.32 -23.83
C LEU A 164 6.93 1.81 -23.51
N ASP A 165 7.68 2.56 -24.32
CA ASP A 165 7.91 3.99 -24.08
C ASP A 165 6.86 4.84 -24.79
N LEU A 166 5.93 5.38 -23.99
CA LEU A 166 4.86 6.28 -24.42
C LEU A 166 5.11 7.73 -23.98
N ARG A 167 6.31 8.07 -23.46
CA ARG A 167 6.63 9.43 -22.97
C ARG A 167 6.41 10.51 -24.04
N TYR A 168 6.50 10.15 -25.31
CA TYR A 168 6.35 11.08 -26.45
C TYR A 168 5.12 10.77 -27.31
N ALA A 169 4.22 9.91 -26.82
CA ALA A 169 3.02 9.53 -27.55
C ALA A 169 1.94 10.62 -27.39
N VAL A 170 1.76 11.43 -28.44
CA VAL A 170 0.87 12.61 -28.44
C VAL A 170 -0.33 12.47 -29.36
N SER A 171 -0.44 11.35 -30.08
CA SER A 171 -1.49 11.12 -31.06
C SER A 171 -1.78 9.63 -31.22
N GLY A 172 -2.95 9.30 -31.74
CA GLY A 172 -3.33 7.93 -31.99
C GLY A 172 -4.80 7.75 -32.33
N GLU A 173 -5.16 6.54 -32.71
CA GLU A 173 -6.52 6.15 -33.08
C GLU A 173 -7.09 5.13 -32.09
N LEU A 174 -8.35 5.32 -31.68
CA LEU A 174 -9.03 4.48 -30.70
C LEU A 174 -9.06 2.98 -31.10
N SER A 175 -9.21 2.71 -32.40
CA SER A 175 -9.24 1.35 -32.95
C SER A 175 -7.91 0.59 -32.82
N GLY A 176 -6.81 1.27 -32.48
CA GLY A 176 -5.51 0.65 -32.23
C GLY A 176 -5.36 0.00 -30.84
N ILE A 177 -6.18 0.40 -29.87
CA ILE A 177 -6.08 -0.10 -28.48
C ILE A 177 -6.26 -1.63 -28.41
N PRO A 178 -7.29 -2.24 -29.04
CA PRO A 178 -7.44 -3.69 -29.07
C PRO A 178 -6.19 -4.44 -29.53
N TYR A 179 -5.46 -3.91 -30.52
CA TYR A 179 -4.25 -4.54 -31.04
C TYR A 179 -3.16 -4.58 -29.97
N ILE A 180 -2.85 -3.44 -29.36
CA ILE A 180 -1.79 -3.36 -28.35
C ILE A 180 -2.11 -4.25 -27.15
N VAL A 181 -3.31 -4.09 -26.56
CA VAL A 181 -3.69 -4.84 -25.35
C VAL A 181 -3.65 -6.34 -25.61
N SER A 182 -4.17 -6.78 -26.76
CA SER A 182 -4.21 -8.21 -27.09
C SER A 182 -2.81 -8.83 -27.13
N TYR A 183 -1.78 -8.20 -27.70
CA TYR A 183 -0.44 -8.81 -27.74
C TYR A 183 0.13 -9.10 -26.34
N TYR A 184 -0.38 -8.46 -25.29
CA TYR A 184 0.08 -8.63 -23.91
C TYR A 184 -0.89 -9.44 -23.02
N THR A 185 -2.07 -9.82 -23.49
CA THR A 185 -3.04 -10.59 -22.70
C THR A 185 -3.28 -11.97 -23.29
N ASP A 186 -3.84 -12.87 -22.49
CA ASP A 186 -4.27 -14.18 -22.96
C ASP A 186 -5.36 -14.07 -24.05
N ALA A 187 -5.51 -15.12 -24.84
CA ALA A 187 -6.51 -15.15 -25.91
C ALA A 187 -7.94 -15.28 -25.37
N GLU A 188 -8.09 -15.94 -24.22
CA GLU A 188 -9.36 -16.16 -23.55
C GLU A 188 -9.16 -16.07 -22.02
N PRO A 189 -10.16 -15.56 -21.27
CA PRO A 189 -11.41 -14.97 -21.77
C PRO A 189 -11.17 -13.62 -22.46
N LEU A 190 -12.05 -13.24 -23.38
CA LEU A 190 -12.03 -11.90 -23.98
C LEU A 190 -12.16 -10.82 -22.89
N ILE A 191 -11.31 -9.81 -23.00
CA ILE A 191 -11.24 -8.67 -22.09
C ILE A 191 -12.04 -7.52 -22.71
N HIS A 192 -13.01 -7.00 -21.95
CA HIS A 192 -13.61 -5.70 -22.23
C HIS A 192 -12.61 -4.62 -21.81
N ILE A 193 -11.95 -4.00 -22.79
CA ILE A 193 -10.83 -3.09 -22.59
C ILE A 193 -11.35 -1.71 -22.17
N ASP A 194 -12.23 -1.14 -22.97
CA ASP A 194 -12.82 0.18 -22.72
C ASP A 194 -14.21 0.32 -23.37
N SER A 195 -15.01 1.26 -22.88
CA SER A 195 -16.29 1.68 -23.49
C SER A 195 -16.26 3.17 -23.78
N VAL A 196 -16.40 3.54 -25.05
CA VAL A 196 -16.43 4.95 -25.49
C VAL A 196 -17.83 5.33 -25.92
N TYR A 197 -18.45 6.27 -25.21
CA TYR A 197 -19.74 6.84 -25.58
C TYR A 197 -19.53 8.12 -26.41
N ASP A 198 -20.12 8.19 -27.60
CA ASP A 198 -20.21 9.41 -28.45
C ASP A 198 -21.64 9.96 -28.39
N ARG A 199 -21.77 11.19 -27.89
CA ARG A 199 -23.06 11.86 -27.64
C ARG A 199 -23.78 12.27 -28.93
N PRO A 200 -23.12 12.85 -29.95
CA PRO A 200 -23.77 13.20 -31.21
C PRO A 200 -24.42 12.02 -31.92
N SER A 201 -23.75 10.87 -32.02
CA SER A 201 -24.35 9.65 -32.61
C SER A 201 -25.20 8.86 -31.61
N ASN A 202 -25.13 9.21 -30.33
CA ASN A 202 -25.75 8.50 -29.22
C ASN A 202 -25.43 6.99 -29.22
N SER A 203 -24.16 6.65 -29.48
CA SER A 203 -23.69 5.28 -29.59
C SER A 203 -22.52 5.01 -28.65
N THR A 204 -22.46 3.80 -28.11
CA THR A 204 -21.29 3.32 -27.36
C THR A 204 -20.50 2.34 -28.22
N THR A 205 -19.21 2.61 -28.39
CA THR A 205 -18.24 1.70 -28.98
C THR A 205 -17.53 0.95 -27.85
N GLU A 206 -17.70 -0.37 -27.82
CA GLU A 206 -16.96 -1.23 -26.89
C GLU A 206 -15.68 -1.74 -27.55
N LEU A 207 -14.57 -1.65 -26.83
CA LEU A 207 -13.27 -2.16 -27.27
C LEU A 207 -12.99 -3.48 -26.57
N TRP A 208 -12.79 -4.54 -27.35
CA TRP A 208 -12.56 -5.89 -26.85
C TRP A 208 -11.20 -6.42 -27.29
N SER A 209 -10.55 -7.25 -26.46
CA SER A 209 -9.36 -7.98 -26.88
C SER A 209 -9.70 -8.94 -28.03
N MET A 210 -8.75 -9.19 -28.91
CA MET A 210 -8.92 -10.12 -30.02
C MET A 210 -8.42 -11.52 -29.63
N PRO A 211 -9.17 -12.60 -29.91
CA PRO A 211 -8.74 -13.96 -29.61
C PRO A 211 -7.62 -14.45 -30.54
N THR A 212 -7.65 -14.02 -31.82
CA THR A 212 -6.64 -14.36 -32.84
C THR A 212 -5.86 -13.11 -33.24
N LEU A 213 -4.54 -13.23 -33.34
CA LEU A 213 -3.62 -12.18 -33.78
C LEU A 213 -2.78 -12.67 -34.94
N LEU A 214 -2.27 -11.74 -35.76
CA LEU A 214 -1.35 -12.06 -36.85
C LEU A 214 -0.03 -12.63 -36.32
N GLY A 215 0.51 -12.06 -35.23
CA GLY A 215 1.72 -12.51 -34.56
C GLY A 215 1.47 -13.30 -33.28
N LYS A 216 2.52 -13.89 -32.71
CA LYS A 216 2.45 -14.56 -31.41
C LYS A 216 2.25 -13.55 -30.27
N ARG A 217 1.50 -13.91 -29.23
CA ARG A 217 1.39 -13.09 -28.01
C ARG A 217 2.73 -13.03 -27.28
N TYR A 218 3.00 -11.91 -26.62
CA TYR A 218 4.15 -11.75 -25.73
C TYR A 218 4.00 -12.59 -24.45
N GLY A 219 2.74 -12.87 -24.08
CA GLY A 219 2.35 -13.59 -22.88
C GLY A 219 2.13 -12.69 -21.68
N THR A 220 1.63 -13.28 -20.61
CA THR A 220 1.24 -12.61 -19.36
C THR A 220 2.30 -12.71 -18.26
N SER A 221 3.24 -13.65 -18.39
CA SER A 221 4.31 -13.85 -17.39
C SER A 221 5.48 -12.86 -17.52
N LYS A 222 5.78 -12.40 -18.74
CA LYS A 222 6.90 -11.48 -18.99
C LYS A 222 6.58 -10.07 -18.49
N PRO A 223 7.46 -9.42 -17.70
CA PRO A 223 7.23 -8.06 -17.24
C PRO A 223 6.95 -7.09 -18.38
N LEU A 224 5.96 -6.22 -18.18
CA LEU A 224 5.67 -5.07 -19.04
C LEU A 224 5.70 -3.81 -18.18
N ILE A 225 6.56 -2.88 -18.55
CA ILE A 225 6.59 -1.54 -17.99
C ILE A 225 6.22 -0.55 -19.08
N ILE A 226 5.37 0.42 -18.75
CA ILE A 226 5.00 1.51 -19.65
C ILE A 226 5.61 2.81 -19.10
N LEU A 227 6.35 3.52 -19.94
CA LEU A 227 6.92 4.81 -19.58
C LEU A 227 5.97 5.94 -19.97
N THR A 228 5.72 6.85 -19.05
CA THR A 228 4.85 8.02 -19.27
C THR A 228 5.55 9.33 -18.91
N SER A 229 5.12 10.41 -19.55
CA SER A 229 5.52 11.78 -19.19
C SER A 229 4.30 12.69 -19.16
N GLN A 230 4.47 13.94 -18.72
CA GLN A 230 3.44 14.98 -18.86
C GLN A 230 3.02 15.25 -20.31
N ASN A 231 3.81 14.83 -21.31
CA ASN A 231 3.48 14.94 -22.73
C ASN A 231 2.67 13.77 -23.26
N THR A 232 2.60 12.64 -22.54
CA THR A 232 1.77 11.50 -22.96
C THR A 232 0.31 11.93 -22.95
N VAL A 233 -0.36 11.91 -24.11
CA VAL A 233 -1.72 12.43 -24.26
C VAL A 233 -2.58 11.61 -25.23
N GLY A 234 -3.87 11.51 -24.94
CA GLY A 234 -4.86 10.86 -25.80
C GLY A 234 -4.85 9.34 -25.68
N ILE A 235 -4.94 8.64 -26.81
CA ILE A 235 -5.07 7.17 -26.85
C ILE A 235 -3.94 6.42 -26.13
N ALA A 236 -2.73 7.00 -26.08
CA ALA A 236 -1.62 6.42 -25.32
C ALA A 236 -1.89 6.41 -23.80
N GLU A 237 -2.62 7.41 -23.28
CA GLU A 237 -3.08 7.42 -21.89
C GLU A 237 -4.06 6.28 -21.63
N ASP A 238 -4.97 6.02 -22.57
CA ASP A 238 -5.95 4.95 -22.46
C ASP A 238 -5.30 3.55 -22.45
N VAL A 239 -4.33 3.32 -23.33
CA VAL A 239 -3.51 2.08 -23.33
C VAL A 239 -2.83 1.90 -21.98
N ALA A 240 -2.17 2.94 -21.46
CA ALA A 240 -1.51 2.90 -20.16
C ALA A 240 -2.52 2.64 -19.03
N TYR A 241 -3.66 3.33 -19.04
CA TYR A 241 -4.70 3.21 -18.04
C TYR A 241 -5.31 1.81 -18.01
N CYS A 242 -5.67 1.26 -19.17
CA CYS A 242 -6.26 -0.08 -19.26
C CYS A 242 -5.27 -1.16 -18.85
N LEU A 243 -4.02 -1.13 -19.33
CA LEU A 243 -3.01 -2.12 -18.95
C LEU A 243 -2.59 -2.02 -17.47
N LYS A 244 -2.62 -0.81 -16.90
CA LYS A 244 -2.47 -0.60 -15.45
C LYS A 244 -3.60 -1.27 -14.66
N ASN A 245 -4.86 -1.02 -15.05
CA ASN A 245 -6.02 -1.52 -14.33
C ASN A 245 -6.23 -3.03 -14.51
N LEU A 246 -5.76 -3.60 -15.62
CA LEU A 246 -5.66 -5.05 -15.83
C LEU A 246 -4.56 -5.71 -15.01
N LYS A 247 -3.77 -4.96 -14.23
CA LYS A 247 -2.57 -5.43 -13.53
C LYS A 247 -1.57 -6.11 -14.46
N ARG A 248 -1.56 -5.70 -15.73
CA ARG A 248 -0.68 -6.24 -16.76
C ARG A 248 0.61 -5.43 -16.89
N ALA A 249 0.54 -4.12 -16.73
CA ALA A 249 1.69 -3.23 -16.82
C ALA A 249 1.90 -2.43 -15.54
N THR A 250 3.16 -2.16 -15.22
CA THR A 250 3.55 -1.14 -14.23
C THR A 250 3.82 0.17 -14.97
N ILE A 251 3.22 1.26 -14.53
CA ILE A 251 3.42 2.59 -15.12
C ILE A 251 4.55 3.31 -14.38
N VAL A 252 5.58 3.76 -15.10
CA VAL A 252 6.77 4.40 -14.52
C VAL A 252 7.03 5.73 -15.22
N GLY A 253 7.26 6.78 -14.45
CA GLY A 253 7.53 8.13 -14.98
C GLY A 253 6.60 9.15 -14.35
N GLU A 254 6.15 10.11 -15.15
CA GLU A 254 5.30 11.20 -14.67
C GLU A 254 3.83 10.90 -14.95
N LYS A 255 2.98 11.62 -14.23
CA LYS A 255 1.55 11.68 -14.52
C LYS A 255 1.31 12.23 -15.93
N THR A 256 0.42 11.58 -16.69
CA THR A 256 0.11 11.97 -18.08
C THR A 256 -0.71 13.26 -18.17
N ALA A 257 -0.86 13.81 -19.38
CA ALA A 257 -1.44 15.13 -19.62
C ALA A 257 -2.91 15.29 -19.19
N GLY A 258 -3.71 14.23 -19.29
CA GLY A 258 -5.15 14.28 -19.06
C GLY A 258 -5.92 14.81 -20.26
N GLY A 259 -5.80 14.14 -21.40
CA GLY A 259 -6.48 14.51 -22.65
C GLY A 259 -7.99 14.24 -22.65
N SER A 260 -8.53 14.08 -23.85
CA SER A 260 -9.93 13.72 -24.09
C SER A 260 -10.03 12.81 -25.29
N VAL A 261 -11.01 11.90 -25.30
CA VAL A 261 -11.21 10.99 -26.44
C VAL A 261 -11.54 11.81 -27.70
N LYS A 262 -12.47 12.76 -27.57
CA LYS A 262 -12.89 13.61 -28.70
C LYS A 262 -13.49 14.93 -28.21
N ILE A 263 -12.99 16.04 -28.76
CA ILE A 263 -13.55 17.39 -28.57
C ILE A 263 -13.85 17.95 -29.95
N ASP A 264 -15.10 18.36 -30.17
CA ASP A 264 -15.51 19.00 -31.41
C ASP A 264 -15.60 20.52 -31.21
N LYS A 265 -15.21 21.27 -32.24
CA LYS A 265 -15.40 22.72 -32.32
C LYS A 265 -16.65 23.02 -33.13
N ILE A 266 -17.74 23.37 -32.45
CA ILE A 266 -19.09 23.51 -33.02
C ILE A 266 -19.45 24.98 -33.14
N LYS A 267 -19.94 25.42 -34.30
CA LYS A 267 -20.35 26.81 -34.55
C LYS A 267 -21.67 27.11 -33.82
N LEU A 268 -21.79 28.31 -33.23
CA LEU A 268 -22.99 28.77 -32.54
C LEU A 268 -23.89 29.58 -33.50
N GLY A 269 -24.95 28.94 -34.01
CA GLY A 269 -25.89 29.55 -34.93
C GLY A 269 -25.21 30.13 -36.18
N ASN A 270 -25.65 31.31 -36.61
CA ASN A 270 -25.06 32.06 -37.73
C ASN A 270 -23.99 33.08 -37.27
N THR A 271 -23.43 32.92 -36.08
CA THR A 271 -22.45 33.86 -35.49
C THR A 271 -21.01 33.40 -35.76
N ASP A 272 -20.03 34.24 -35.44
CA ASP A 272 -18.61 33.85 -35.48
C ASP A 272 -18.11 33.23 -34.17
N PHE A 273 -19.03 32.81 -33.29
CA PHE A 273 -18.70 32.10 -32.06
C PHE A 273 -18.70 30.59 -32.25
N TYR A 274 -17.84 29.92 -31.51
CA TYR A 274 -17.68 28.47 -31.51
C TYR A 274 -17.60 27.96 -30.07
N ALA A 275 -18.14 26.76 -29.84
CA ALA A 275 -17.98 26.02 -28.61
C ALA A 275 -17.11 24.79 -28.84
N PHE A 276 -16.06 24.63 -28.04
CA PHE A 276 -15.34 23.39 -27.87
C PHE A 276 -16.09 22.54 -26.87
N VAL A 277 -16.59 21.38 -27.31
CA VAL A 277 -17.42 20.49 -26.49
C VAL A 277 -16.78 19.10 -26.50
N PRO A 278 -16.52 18.49 -25.33
CA PRO A 278 -16.16 17.08 -25.29
C PRO A 278 -17.39 16.28 -25.69
N VAL A 279 -17.32 15.62 -26.85
CA VAL A 279 -18.47 14.93 -27.45
C VAL A 279 -18.44 13.43 -27.22
N ALA A 280 -17.27 12.88 -26.93
CA ALA A 280 -17.12 11.50 -26.51
C ALA A 280 -16.39 11.39 -25.17
N LYS A 281 -16.66 10.31 -24.44
CA LYS A 281 -15.96 9.96 -23.20
C LYS A 281 -15.66 8.47 -23.11
N SER A 282 -14.52 8.15 -22.54
CA SER A 282 -14.12 6.79 -22.15
C SER A 282 -14.74 6.44 -20.79
N THR A 283 -15.03 5.16 -20.57
CA THR A 283 -15.45 4.59 -19.30
C THR A 283 -14.85 3.21 -19.16
N ASN A 284 -13.77 3.13 -18.38
CA ASN A 284 -13.05 1.89 -18.19
C ASN A 284 -13.92 0.86 -17.42
N PRO A 285 -14.14 -0.36 -17.95
CA PRO A 285 -15.02 -1.37 -17.37
C PRO A 285 -14.63 -1.85 -15.97
N ILE A 286 -13.35 -1.73 -15.59
CA ILE A 286 -12.84 -2.17 -14.28
C ILE A 286 -13.10 -1.09 -13.23
N THR A 287 -12.81 0.16 -13.56
CA THR A 287 -12.82 1.27 -12.58
C THR A 287 -14.11 2.08 -12.59
N GLY A 288 -14.91 2.00 -13.65
CA GLY A 288 -16.05 2.88 -13.91
C GLY A 288 -15.65 4.36 -14.11
N LYS A 289 -14.36 4.63 -14.37
CA LYS A 289 -13.75 5.96 -14.48
C LYS A 289 -12.99 6.10 -15.80
N SER A 290 -12.47 7.29 -16.07
CA SER A 290 -11.71 7.61 -17.27
C SER A 290 -10.32 8.15 -16.92
N TRP A 291 -9.38 7.96 -17.84
CA TRP A 291 -8.07 8.62 -17.87
C TRP A 291 -8.17 10.11 -18.21
N GLU A 292 -9.25 10.53 -18.87
CA GLU A 292 -9.44 11.87 -19.40
C GLU A 292 -9.41 12.95 -18.31
N VAL A 293 -8.98 14.17 -18.69
CA VAL A 293 -8.85 15.38 -17.84
C VAL A 293 -7.80 15.26 -16.74
N LYS A 294 -7.82 14.17 -15.98
CA LYS A 294 -6.92 13.96 -14.85
C LYS A 294 -5.61 13.34 -15.27
N GLY A 295 -5.55 12.56 -16.34
CA GLY A 295 -4.39 11.77 -16.71
C GLY A 295 -4.23 10.52 -15.83
N VAL A 296 -3.31 9.66 -16.24
CA VAL A 296 -2.92 8.43 -15.56
C VAL A 296 -1.81 8.75 -14.58
N ALA A 297 -2.06 8.50 -13.30
CA ALA A 297 -0.99 8.53 -12.30
C ALA A 297 -0.08 7.30 -12.49
N PRO A 298 1.25 7.46 -12.42
CA PRO A 298 2.18 6.33 -12.47
C PRO A 298 2.03 5.43 -11.24
N ASP A 299 2.52 4.20 -11.32
CA ASP A 299 2.74 3.34 -10.14
C ASP A 299 4.04 3.70 -9.43
N VAL A 300 5.06 4.08 -10.22
CA VAL A 300 6.33 4.61 -9.73
C VAL A 300 6.53 6.02 -10.30
N GLU A 301 6.30 7.01 -9.45
CA GLU A 301 6.45 8.42 -9.81
C GLU A 301 7.93 8.83 -9.83
N ILE A 302 8.40 9.25 -10.99
CA ILE A 302 9.78 9.69 -11.21
C ILE A 302 9.82 10.63 -12.42
N ASN A 303 10.86 11.46 -12.54
CA ASN A 303 11.05 12.32 -13.71
C ASN A 303 11.10 11.46 -14.99
N ALA A 304 10.49 11.97 -16.07
CA ALA A 304 10.39 11.20 -17.31
C ALA A 304 11.76 10.81 -17.89
N GLU A 305 12.81 11.59 -17.64
CA GLU A 305 14.18 11.33 -18.09
C GLU A 305 14.79 10.10 -17.42
N ASP A 306 14.51 9.88 -16.13
CA ASP A 306 15.03 8.77 -15.32
C ASP A 306 14.18 7.49 -15.43
N ALA A 307 13.03 7.55 -16.12
CA ALA A 307 12.03 6.48 -16.14
C ALA A 307 12.55 5.18 -16.78
N ILE A 308 13.47 5.25 -17.77
CA ILE A 308 14.07 4.04 -18.36
C ILE A 308 14.93 3.32 -17.32
N ASP A 309 15.82 4.05 -16.63
CA ASP A 309 16.75 3.45 -15.66
C ASP A 309 15.99 2.82 -14.50
N ALA A 310 14.94 3.51 -14.02
CA ALA A 310 14.02 2.96 -13.02
C ALA A 310 13.33 1.67 -13.51
N ALA A 311 12.84 1.65 -14.76
CA ALA A 311 12.21 0.46 -15.34
C ALA A 311 13.17 -0.72 -15.44
N VAL A 312 14.42 -0.49 -15.87
CA VAL A 312 15.47 -1.51 -15.92
C VAL A 312 15.79 -2.05 -14.53
N ALA A 313 15.91 -1.17 -13.52
CA ALA A 313 16.15 -1.57 -12.14
C ALA A 313 14.99 -2.42 -11.56
N ILE A 314 13.74 -2.07 -11.86
CA ILE A 314 12.54 -2.84 -11.47
C ILE A 314 12.57 -4.23 -12.09
N ILE A 315 12.85 -4.33 -13.39
CA ILE A 315 12.91 -5.62 -14.10
C ILE A 315 14.01 -6.51 -13.52
N LYS A 316 15.18 -5.93 -13.24
CA LYS A 316 16.30 -6.64 -12.61
C LYS A 316 15.89 -7.21 -11.24
N LEU A 317 15.30 -6.38 -10.38
CA LEU A 317 14.80 -6.82 -9.07
C LEU A 317 13.79 -7.98 -9.23
N ARG A 318 12.81 -7.86 -10.13
CA ARG A 318 11.81 -8.91 -10.37
C ARG A 318 12.42 -10.23 -10.81
N THR A 319 13.55 -10.20 -11.50
CA THR A 319 14.27 -11.40 -11.91
C THR A 319 14.93 -12.11 -10.72
N GLU A 320 15.31 -11.36 -9.68
CA GLU A 320 15.93 -11.89 -8.46
C GLU A 320 14.89 -12.41 -7.44
N ILE A 321 13.66 -11.88 -7.45
CA ILE A 321 12.62 -12.19 -6.45
C ILE A 321 12.32 -13.69 -6.31
N PRO A 322 12.14 -14.50 -7.38
CA PRO A 322 11.85 -15.93 -7.21
C PRO A 322 12.92 -16.65 -6.37
N ALA A 323 14.20 -16.35 -6.62
CA ALA A 323 15.30 -16.95 -5.87
C ALA A 323 15.34 -16.46 -4.40
N ILE A 324 15.04 -15.18 -4.16
CA ILE A 324 14.93 -14.61 -2.81
C ILE A 324 13.81 -15.31 -2.03
N VAL A 325 12.63 -15.46 -2.62
CA VAL A 325 11.48 -16.08 -1.93
C VAL A 325 11.68 -17.58 -1.73
N GLN A 326 12.30 -18.29 -2.69
CA GLN A 326 12.68 -19.71 -2.51
C GLN A 326 13.71 -19.88 -1.39
N SER A 327 14.73 -19.02 -1.33
CA SER A 327 15.71 -19.03 -0.25
C SER A 327 15.05 -18.73 1.10
N ALA A 328 14.08 -17.80 1.14
CA ALA A 328 13.29 -17.54 2.33
C ALA A 328 12.46 -18.75 2.76
N ALA A 329 11.76 -19.39 1.82
CA ALA A 329 10.98 -20.60 2.07
C ALA A 329 11.85 -21.71 2.66
N TYR A 330 13.04 -21.96 2.07
CA TYR A 330 14.01 -22.91 2.59
C TYR A 330 14.46 -22.57 4.01
N LEU A 331 14.88 -21.33 4.27
CA LEU A 331 15.32 -20.91 5.60
C LEU A 331 14.23 -21.10 6.66
N VAL A 332 12.97 -20.82 6.30
CA VAL A 332 11.82 -21.02 7.20
C VAL A 332 11.57 -22.50 7.46
N ALA A 333 11.55 -23.36 6.44
CA ALA A 333 11.35 -24.80 6.61
C ALA A 333 12.41 -25.43 7.52
N GLU A 334 13.68 -25.03 7.37
CA GLU A 334 14.78 -25.61 8.12
C GLU A 334 14.86 -25.09 9.57
N ASN A 335 14.61 -23.80 9.78
CA ASN A 335 14.96 -23.14 11.04
C ASN A 335 13.77 -22.71 11.90
N TYR A 336 12.56 -22.64 11.36
CA TYR A 336 11.42 -22.14 12.13
C TYR A 336 11.06 -23.09 13.27
N ALA A 337 10.78 -22.52 14.45
CA ALA A 337 10.55 -23.26 15.68
C ALA A 337 9.43 -24.30 15.56
N PHE A 338 8.36 -23.96 14.84
CA PHE A 338 7.22 -24.85 14.59
C PHE A 338 7.37 -25.55 13.23
N GLU A 339 8.00 -26.72 13.22
CA GLU A 339 8.41 -27.45 12.00
C GLU A 339 7.28 -27.64 10.97
N ASP A 340 6.13 -28.17 11.39
CA ASP A 340 4.99 -28.39 10.48
C ASP A 340 4.46 -27.10 9.85
N ILE A 341 4.43 -26.01 10.64
CA ILE A 341 4.03 -24.69 10.15
C ILE A 341 5.09 -24.16 9.18
N GLY A 342 6.37 -24.31 9.50
CA GLY A 342 7.49 -23.88 8.66
C GLY A 342 7.47 -24.56 7.29
N ALA A 343 7.26 -25.87 7.26
CA ALA A 343 7.10 -26.64 6.02
C ALA A 343 5.89 -26.15 5.19
N ASN A 344 4.75 -25.90 5.84
CA ASN A 344 3.56 -25.39 5.15
C ASN A 344 3.73 -23.96 4.61
N VAL A 345 4.41 -23.10 5.36
CA VAL A 345 4.75 -21.74 4.92
C VAL A 345 5.63 -21.80 3.67
N ALA A 346 6.66 -22.65 3.67
CA ALA A 346 7.58 -22.81 2.55
C ALA A 346 6.85 -23.23 1.26
N GLU A 347 6.04 -24.29 1.32
CA GLU A 347 5.23 -24.77 0.19
C GLU A 347 4.32 -23.66 -0.37
N LYS A 348 3.63 -22.94 0.53
CA LYS A 348 2.71 -21.87 0.11
C LYS A 348 3.43 -20.66 -0.46
N LEU A 349 4.62 -20.30 0.03
CA LEU A 349 5.43 -19.23 -0.56
C LEU A 349 5.84 -19.56 -1.99
N GLU A 350 6.27 -20.81 -2.26
CA GLU A 350 6.59 -21.26 -3.62
C GLU A 350 5.37 -21.17 -4.55
N ALA A 351 4.19 -21.57 -4.07
CA ALA A 351 2.94 -21.44 -4.82
C ALA A 351 2.59 -19.98 -5.15
N LEU A 352 2.80 -19.03 -4.22
CA LEU A 352 2.57 -17.60 -4.46
C LEU A 352 3.49 -17.06 -5.56
N VAL A 353 4.77 -17.47 -5.57
CA VAL A 353 5.71 -17.10 -6.64
C VAL A 353 5.27 -17.70 -7.98
N ALA A 354 4.92 -18.99 -8.01
CA ALA A 354 4.48 -19.67 -9.23
C ALA A 354 3.20 -19.05 -9.82
N ASN A 355 2.29 -18.55 -8.96
CA ASN A 355 1.07 -17.86 -9.36
C ASN A 355 1.29 -16.38 -9.74
N GLY A 356 2.52 -15.88 -9.65
CA GLY A 356 2.87 -14.52 -10.07
C GLY A 356 2.49 -13.42 -9.08
N GLU A 357 2.21 -13.75 -7.81
CA GLU A 357 1.80 -12.80 -6.76
C GLU A 357 2.88 -11.74 -6.43
N TYR A 358 4.10 -11.95 -6.92
CA TYR A 358 5.24 -11.04 -6.76
C TYR A 358 5.62 -10.30 -8.07
N ASN A 359 4.91 -10.55 -9.18
CA ASN A 359 5.29 -10.04 -10.51
C ASN A 359 5.17 -8.52 -10.66
N MET A 360 4.47 -7.84 -9.75
CA MET A 360 4.22 -6.40 -9.77
C MET A 360 5.05 -5.60 -8.76
N ILE A 361 5.95 -6.25 -8.02
CA ILE A 361 6.83 -5.60 -7.04
C ILE A 361 7.80 -4.66 -7.76
N SER A 362 7.88 -3.42 -7.32
CA SER A 362 8.68 -2.36 -7.97
C SER A 362 9.81 -1.83 -7.08
N SER A 363 9.88 -2.25 -5.81
CA SER A 363 10.96 -1.86 -4.91
C SER A 363 11.29 -2.94 -3.86
N LYS A 364 12.47 -2.83 -3.25
CA LYS A 364 12.88 -3.69 -2.13
C LYS A 364 11.98 -3.51 -0.90
N ASP A 365 11.48 -2.29 -0.67
CA ASP A 365 10.56 -2.01 0.44
C ASP A 365 9.19 -2.66 0.22
N GLU A 366 8.68 -2.65 -1.01
CA GLU A 366 7.47 -3.39 -1.38
C GLU A 366 7.66 -4.90 -1.22
N LEU A 367 8.82 -5.44 -1.64
CA LEU A 367 9.17 -6.86 -1.41
C LEU A 367 9.16 -7.18 0.08
N LYS A 368 9.80 -6.32 0.89
CA LYS A 368 9.85 -6.45 2.35
C LYS A 368 8.45 -6.51 2.95
N ALA A 369 7.61 -5.55 2.58
CA ALA A 369 6.24 -5.48 3.08
C ALA A 369 5.41 -6.70 2.66
N LYS A 370 5.45 -7.06 1.37
CA LYS A 370 4.71 -8.20 0.79
C LYS A 370 5.12 -9.53 1.43
N LEU A 371 6.41 -9.85 1.45
CA LEU A 371 6.88 -11.12 1.99
C LEU A 371 6.68 -11.19 3.51
N SER A 372 6.84 -10.09 4.25
CA SER A 372 6.52 -10.08 5.70
C SER A 372 5.02 -10.29 5.95
N ALA A 373 4.14 -9.70 5.14
CA ALA A 373 2.71 -9.90 5.23
C ALA A 373 2.31 -11.34 4.89
N ASP A 374 2.93 -11.94 3.88
CA ASP A 374 2.70 -13.35 3.53
C ASP A 374 3.23 -14.29 4.61
N LEU A 375 4.43 -14.07 5.16
CA LEU A 375 4.96 -14.84 6.28
C LEU A 375 4.03 -14.80 7.49
N LEU A 376 3.56 -13.61 7.88
CA LEU A 376 2.59 -13.45 8.97
C LEU A 376 1.27 -14.17 8.66
N ARG A 377 0.70 -13.99 7.47
CA ARG A 377 -0.58 -14.60 7.10
C ARG A 377 -0.50 -16.12 7.07
N LEU A 378 0.63 -16.68 6.66
CA LEU A 378 0.83 -18.12 6.51
C LEU A 378 1.20 -18.81 7.83
N SER A 379 1.97 -18.14 8.69
CA SER A 379 2.43 -18.69 9.97
C SER A 379 1.56 -18.33 11.17
N GLY A 380 0.87 -17.18 11.11
CA GLY A 380 0.24 -16.55 12.28
C GLY A 380 1.22 -15.82 13.21
N ASP A 381 2.53 -15.87 12.92
CA ASP A 381 3.58 -15.37 13.80
C ASP A 381 4.11 -14.00 13.32
N LYS A 382 3.95 -12.98 14.16
CA LYS A 382 4.38 -11.60 13.91
C LYS A 382 5.89 -11.42 14.01
N CYS A 383 6.60 -12.37 14.60
CA CYS A 383 8.04 -12.37 14.70
C CYS A 383 8.74 -12.95 13.47
N LEU A 384 8.04 -13.79 12.69
CA LEU A 384 8.55 -14.31 11.43
C LEU A 384 8.39 -13.28 10.32
N LYS A 385 9.46 -12.54 10.01
CA LYS A 385 9.39 -11.41 9.07
C LYS A 385 10.72 -11.08 8.42
N MET A 386 10.69 -10.25 7.40
CA MET A 386 11.90 -9.63 6.87
C MET A 386 12.44 -8.57 7.82
N THR A 387 13.75 -8.52 7.96
CA THR A 387 14.48 -7.59 8.83
C THR A 387 15.67 -6.97 8.08
N VAL A 388 16.31 -6.00 8.71
CA VAL A 388 17.62 -5.51 8.32
C VAL A 388 18.69 -6.19 9.18
N ASN A 389 19.92 -6.26 8.67
CA ASN A 389 21.04 -6.67 9.50
C ASN A 389 21.30 -5.60 10.56
N ASN A 390 20.86 -5.85 11.79
CA ASN A 390 21.20 -5.02 12.92
C ASN A 390 22.49 -5.56 13.53
N PRO A 391 23.64 -4.89 13.33
CA PRO A 391 24.86 -5.29 14.01
C PRO A 391 24.61 -5.26 15.53
N VAL A 392 25.01 -6.32 16.21
CA VAL A 392 24.94 -6.36 17.68
C VAL A 392 25.77 -5.19 18.20
N LEU A 393 25.11 -4.25 18.88
CA LEU A 393 25.80 -3.13 19.50
C LEU A 393 26.82 -3.68 20.52
N PRO A 394 28.03 -3.13 20.59
CA PRO A 394 29.01 -3.58 21.58
C PRO A 394 28.39 -3.47 22.98
N PRO A 395 28.61 -4.47 23.86
CA PRO A 395 28.00 -4.49 25.18
C PRO A 395 28.43 -3.24 25.96
N MET A 396 27.46 -2.44 26.38
CA MET A 396 27.72 -1.34 27.29
C MET A 396 28.16 -1.92 28.64
N SER A 397 29.27 -1.43 29.19
CA SER A 397 29.73 -1.77 30.54
C SER A 397 29.44 -0.60 31.48
N PRO A 398 28.20 -0.46 31.98
CA PRO A 398 27.84 0.62 32.90
C PRO A 398 28.66 0.53 34.19
N SER A 399 28.98 1.68 34.78
CA SER A 399 29.62 1.71 36.11
C SER A 399 28.65 1.21 37.19
N PRO A 400 29.14 0.77 38.37
CA PRO A 400 28.29 0.38 39.48
C PRO A 400 27.27 1.45 39.89
N GLU A 401 27.66 2.73 39.88
CA GLU A 401 26.77 3.86 40.20
C GLU A 401 25.66 4.02 39.17
N MET A 402 25.99 3.85 37.88
CA MET A 402 25.00 3.86 36.80
C MET A 402 24.03 2.68 36.93
N LEU A 403 24.52 1.49 37.29
CA LEU A 403 23.68 0.32 37.53
C LEU A 403 22.69 0.56 38.69
N VAL A 404 23.14 1.17 39.79
CA VAL A 404 22.26 1.54 40.91
C VAL A 404 21.18 2.55 40.47
N ALA A 405 21.55 3.57 39.68
CA ALA A 405 20.59 4.53 39.15
C ALA A 405 19.55 3.86 38.25
N LEU A 406 20.00 3.03 37.29
CA LEU A 406 19.13 2.28 36.40
C LEU A 406 18.17 1.36 37.16
N VAL A 407 18.65 0.63 38.18
CA VAL A 407 17.78 -0.23 38.99
C VAL A 407 16.71 0.59 39.73
N LYS A 408 17.07 1.76 40.27
CA LYS A 408 16.11 2.64 40.95
C LYS A 408 15.08 3.26 40.01
N ASP A 409 15.45 3.51 38.77
CA ASP A 409 14.55 4.09 37.76
C ASP A 409 13.65 3.03 37.12
N LEU A 410 14.15 1.81 36.93
CA LEU A 410 13.42 0.71 36.30
C LEU A 410 12.45 0.01 37.25
N PHE A 411 12.77 -0.05 38.55
CA PHE A 411 11.94 -0.71 39.54
C PHE A 411 11.19 0.29 40.41
N HIS A 412 9.88 0.10 40.52
CA HIS A 412 9.07 0.81 41.50
C HIS A 412 8.53 -0.17 42.54
N THR A 413 8.71 0.16 43.82
CA THR A 413 8.28 -0.67 44.95
C THR A 413 7.45 0.13 45.93
N GLU A 414 6.37 -0.45 46.42
CA GLU A 414 5.52 0.10 47.48
C GLU A 414 5.03 -1.03 48.39
N VAL A 415 4.69 -0.71 49.63
CA VAL A 415 3.96 -1.62 50.53
C VAL A 415 2.62 -0.96 50.84
N PHE A 416 1.55 -1.57 50.36
CA PHE A 416 0.19 -1.10 50.58
C PHE A 416 -0.34 -1.52 51.97
N GLU A 417 -1.55 -1.05 52.29
CA GLU A 417 -2.33 -1.55 53.42
C GLU A 417 -2.40 -3.09 53.45
N ASN A 418 -2.54 -3.66 54.64
CA ASN A 418 -2.54 -5.10 54.89
C ASN A 418 -1.24 -5.81 54.50
N ASN A 419 -0.11 -5.07 54.50
CA ASN A 419 1.22 -5.61 54.22
C ASN A 419 1.28 -6.32 52.85
N ILE A 420 0.68 -5.70 51.84
CA ILE A 420 0.73 -6.17 50.45
C ILE A 420 1.89 -5.47 49.75
N GLY A 421 2.90 -6.22 49.33
CA GLY A 421 4.01 -5.74 48.53
C GLY A 421 3.58 -5.46 47.10
N TYR A 422 4.16 -4.43 46.50
CA TYR A 422 4.01 -4.08 45.10
C TYR A 422 5.37 -3.88 44.48
N MET A 423 5.60 -4.52 43.33
CA MET A 423 6.81 -4.40 42.55
C MET A 423 6.47 -4.27 41.06
N ARG A 424 6.82 -3.13 40.46
CA ARG A 424 6.73 -2.88 39.02
C ARG A 424 8.11 -2.82 38.41
N PHE A 425 8.27 -3.40 37.23
CA PHE A 425 9.41 -3.17 36.38
C PHE A 425 9.03 -3.33 34.90
N ASP A 426 9.65 -2.53 34.05
CA ASP A 426 9.19 -2.36 32.65
C ASP A 426 10.10 -3.08 31.62
N ILE A 427 11.20 -3.71 32.05
CA ILE A 427 12.10 -4.47 31.16
C ILE A 427 12.86 -5.57 31.91
N PHE A 428 13.09 -6.70 31.23
CA PHE A 428 14.05 -7.73 31.64
C PHE A 428 15.44 -7.36 31.10
N GLY A 429 16.32 -6.86 31.97
CA GLY A 429 17.65 -6.42 31.57
C GLY A 429 18.59 -7.57 31.19
N ASP A 430 19.48 -7.31 30.24
CA ASP A 430 20.59 -8.22 29.91
C ASP A 430 21.87 -7.75 30.63
N PHE A 431 22.37 -8.56 31.56
CA PHE A 431 23.48 -8.17 32.41
C PHE A 431 24.61 -9.22 32.36
N PRO A 432 25.79 -8.87 31.80
CA PRO A 432 26.95 -9.77 31.79
C PRO A 432 27.45 -10.16 33.19
N GLN A 433 27.17 -9.34 34.21
CA GLN A 433 27.60 -9.51 35.60
C GLN A 433 26.39 -9.73 36.51
N VAL A 434 25.68 -10.84 36.29
CA VAL A 434 24.42 -11.18 36.97
C VAL A 434 24.51 -11.03 38.50
N ALA A 435 25.60 -11.50 39.12
CA ALA A 435 25.75 -11.47 40.58
C ALA A 435 25.82 -10.04 41.17
N SER A 436 26.56 -9.13 40.53
CA SER A 436 26.70 -7.74 40.99
C SER A 436 25.38 -6.97 40.87
N VAL A 437 24.66 -7.18 39.78
CA VAL A 437 23.35 -6.55 39.57
C VAL A 437 22.30 -7.15 40.51
N ALA A 438 22.34 -8.47 40.74
CA ALA A 438 21.45 -9.14 41.69
C ALA A 438 21.60 -8.57 43.10
N GLN A 439 22.82 -8.31 43.58
CA GLN A 439 23.05 -7.67 44.88
C GLN A 439 22.41 -6.28 44.96
N ILE A 440 22.58 -5.45 43.91
CA ILE A 440 21.98 -4.11 43.84
C ILE A 440 20.45 -4.18 43.87
N ILE A 441 19.85 -5.10 43.09
CA ILE A 441 18.40 -5.34 43.09
C ILE A 441 17.94 -5.78 44.48
N VAL A 442 18.68 -6.67 45.14
CA VAL A 442 18.32 -7.12 46.49
C VAL A 442 18.29 -5.97 47.48
N GLU A 443 19.35 -5.16 47.50
CA GLU A 443 19.50 -4.03 48.42
C GLU A 443 18.46 -2.92 48.19
N HIS A 444 18.17 -2.59 46.94
CA HIS A 444 17.39 -1.41 46.58
C HIS A 444 15.92 -1.68 46.24
N VAL A 445 15.57 -2.93 45.92
CA VAL A 445 14.24 -3.33 45.47
C VAL A 445 13.70 -4.44 46.36
N TRP A 446 14.36 -5.60 46.37
CA TRP A 446 13.79 -6.82 46.96
C TRP A 446 13.58 -6.74 48.47
N ASN A 447 14.57 -6.20 49.20
CA ASN A 447 14.50 -6.07 50.66
C ASN A 447 13.35 -5.19 51.15
N LYS A 448 12.76 -4.36 50.28
CA LYS A 448 11.59 -3.52 50.62
C LYS A 448 10.27 -4.30 50.61
N VAL A 449 10.21 -5.42 49.90
CA VAL A 449 8.96 -6.16 49.65
C VAL A 449 9.01 -7.63 50.09
N VAL A 450 10.18 -8.22 50.35
CA VAL A 450 10.29 -9.66 50.65
C VAL A 450 9.54 -10.09 51.93
N ASP A 451 9.41 -9.20 52.92
CA ASP A 451 8.75 -9.48 54.20
C ASP A 451 7.22 -9.27 54.16
N THR A 452 6.64 -8.92 53.01
CA THR A 452 5.18 -8.72 52.86
C THR A 452 4.42 -10.05 52.91
N ASP A 453 3.12 -10.02 53.20
CA ASP A 453 2.28 -11.23 53.32
C ASP A 453 1.77 -11.73 51.96
N ALA A 454 1.58 -10.81 51.02
CA ALA A 454 1.24 -11.07 49.63
C ALA A 454 1.92 -10.03 48.72
N MET A 455 2.14 -10.37 47.45
CA MET A 455 2.78 -9.46 46.50
C MET A 455 2.02 -9.36 45.17
N ILE A 456 2.01 -8.14 44.63
CA ILE A 456 1.56 -7.82 43.27
C ILE A 456 2.80 -7.48 42.44
N ILE A 457 3.06 -8.23 41.37
CA ILE A 457 4.04 -7.88 40.35
C ILE A 457 3.32 -7.20 39.20
N ASP A 458 3.72 -5.98 38.84
CA ASP A 458 3.08 -5.21 37.78
C ASP A 458 3.93 -5.21 36.51
N LEU A 459 3.45 -5.92 35.48
CA LEU A 459 4.09 -6.04 34.17
C LEU A 459 3.28 -5.36 33.07
N ARG A 460 2.30 -4.51 33.43
CA ARG A 460 1.41 -3.87 32.44
C ARG A 460 2.15 -3.01 31.42
N ASN A 461 3.35 -2.52 31.73
CA ASN A 461 4.17 -1.73 30.80
C ASN A 461 5.45 -2.47 30.37
N ASN A 462 5.58 -3.76 30.67
CA ASN A 462 6.82 -4.49 30.47
C ASN A 462 6.96 -5.01 29.03
N VAL A 463 7.92 -4.46 28.29
CA VAL A 463 8.12 -4.76 26.87
C VAL A 463 9.01 -5.99 26.61
N GLY A 464 9.36 -6.75 27.65
CA GLY A 464 10.19 -7.95 27.56
C GLY A 464 11.67 -7.65 27.78
N GLY A 465 12.56 -8.28 27.01
CA GLY A 465 14.01 -8.15 27.14
C GLY A 465 14.74 -9.49 27.12
N SER A 466 15.80 -9.62 27.91
CA SER A 466 16.60 -10.85 28.00
C SER A 466 15.81 -11.96 28.69
N THR A 467 15.90 -13.19 28.19
CA THR A 467 15.31 -14.37 28.84
C THR A 467 16.21 -14.96 29.94
N ASN A 468 17.49 -14.56 29.98
CA ASN A 468 18.46 -15.02 30.96
C ASN A 468 18.01 -14.86 32.44
N PRO A 469 17.38 -13.74 32.86
CA PRO A 469 17.02 -13.53 34.26
C PRO A 469 15.78 -14.33 34.73
N ILE A 470 15.03 -14.94 33.82
CA ILE A 470 13.71 -15.54 34.12
C ILE A 470 13.82 -16.62 35.20
N ALA A 471 14.75 -17.58 35.03
CA ALA A 471 14.96 -18.64 36.02
C ALA A 471 15.29 -18.10 37.41
N GLY A 472 16.18 -17.10 37.48
CA GLY A 472 16.54 -16.44 38.74
C GLY A 472 15.36 -15.76 39.40
N LEU A 473 14.58 -14.99 38.64
CA LEU A 473 13.39 -14.30 39.16
C LEU A 473 12.32 -15.29 39.63
N CYS A 474 12.00 -16.33 38.84
CA CYS A 474 11.07 -17.38 39.24
C CYS A 474 11.48 -18.05 40.54
N SER A 475 12.78 -18.30 40.73
CA SER A 475 13.30 -19.01 41.89
C SER A 475 13.01 -18.32 43.22
N TYR A 476 12.92 -16.98 43.26
CA TYR A 476 12.52 -16.28 44.50
C TYR A 476 11.12 -16.67 44.99
N PHE A 477 10.26 -17.19 44.12
CA PHE A 477 8.86 -17.53 44.43
C PHE A 477 8.63 -18.99 44.82
N PHE A 478 9.68 -19.81 44.85
CA PHE A 478 9.61 -21.19 45.31
C PHE A 478 10.53 -21.40 46.52
N ASP A 479 10.19 -22.37 47.37
CA ASP A 479 11.00 -22.75 48.53
C ASP A 479 12.31 -23.44 48.08
N GLU A 480 13.34 -23.41 48.92
CA GLU A 480 14.69 -23.86 48.58
C GLU A 480 14.79 -25.35 48.24
N ASP A 481 13.95 -26.17 48.87
CA ASP A 481 13.85 -27.61 48.65
C ASP A 481 13.01 -27.98 47.42
N MET A 482 12.42 -26.99 46.73
CA MET A 482 11.62 -27.20 45.53
C MET A 482 12.43 -26.95 44.25
N GLN A 483 12.90 -28.03 43.63
CA GLN A 483 13.40 -28.01 42.26
C GLN A 483 12.23 -28.12 41.28
N ILE A 484 11.89 -26.99 40.63
CA ILE A 484 10.75 -26.90 39.71
C ILE A 484 11.27 -26.74 38.29
N VAL A 485 10.76 -27.58 37.38
CA VAL A 485 10.92 -27.36 35.94
C VAL A 485 9.99 -26.22 35.53
N LEU A 486 10.59 -25.07 35.21
CA LEU A 486 9.90 -23.84 34.84
C LEU A 486 9.38 -23.93 33.40
N ASP A 487 10.24 -24.34 32.46
CA ASP A 487 9.87 -24.56 31.06
C ASP A 487 10.82 -25.55 30.37
N LYS A 488 10.44 -26.01 29.18
CA LYS A 488 11.33 -26.72 28.26
C LYS A 488 11.34 -25.99 26.92
N LEU A 489 12.49 -25.48 26.55
CA LEU A 489 12.70 -24.70 25.34
C LEU A 489 13.30 -25.60 24.27
N TYR A 490 12.55 -25.90 23.21
CA TYR A 490 13.10 -26.61 22.05
C TYR A 490 13.76 -25.58 21.11
N ASP A 491 15.05 -25.74 20.81
CA ASP A 491 15.78 -24.98 19.79
C ASP A 491 15.87 -25.83 18.52
N ARG A 492 15.24 -25.35 17.44
CA ARG A 492 15.21 -25.98 16.13
C ARG A 492 16.60 -26.04 15.49
N SER A 493 17.40 -24.98 15.63
CA SER A 493 18.73 -24.89 15.00
C SER A 493 19.69 -25.96 15.51
N SER A 494 19.60 -26.32 16.80
CA SER A 494 20.41 -27.39 17.39
C SER A 494 19.67 -28.71 17.55
N SER A 495 18.35 -28.74 17.31
CA SER A 495 17.47 -29.88 17.60
C SER A 495 17.60 -30.37 19.05
N THR A 496 17.77 -29.44 19.99
CA THR A 496 17.94 -29.74 21.42
C THR A 496 16.85 -29.09 22.25
N THR A 497 16.45 -29.77 23.33
CA THR A 497 15.59 -29.17 24.35
C THR A 497 16.42 -28.74 25.55
N LYS A 498 16.40 -27.45 25.87
CA LYS A 498 16.94 -26.91 27.12
C LYS A 498 15.85 -26.94 28.18
N VAL A 499 16.15 -27.53 29.33
CA VAL A 499 15.25 -27.47 30.50
C VAL A 499 15.60 -26.21 31.30
N LEU A 500 14.59 -25.37 31.56
CA LEU A 500 14.70 -24.21 32.42
C LEU A 500 14.19 -24.60 33.81
N GLU A 501 15.01 -24.43 34.84
CA GLU A 501 14.71 -24.88 36.21
C GLU A 501 14.94 -23.75 37.22
N THR A 502 14.38 -23.91 38.42
CA THR A 502 14.73 -23.06 39.56
C THR A 502 16.21 -23.21 39.93
N LEU A 503 16.83 -22.10 40.33
CA LEU A 503 18.20 -22.06 40.82
C LEU A 503 18.24 -22.50 42.30
N PRO A 504 19.23 -23.30 42.72
CA PRO A 504 19.36 -23.72 44.11
C PRO A 504 19.81 -22.56 45.02
N GLU A 505 20.72 -21.72 44.53
CA GLU A 505 21.27 -20.60 45.27
C GLU A 505 20.83 -19.27 44.64
N LEU A 506 20.49 -18.29 45.49
CA LEU A 506 20.10 -16.94 45.09
C LEU A 506 20.78 -15.90 45.98
N THR A 507 20.95 -14.70 45.43
CA THR A 507 21.32 -13.53 46.23
C THR A 507 20.10 -13.08 47.05
N GLY A 508 20.23 -12.91 48.36
CA GLY A 508 19.10 -12.50 49.23
C GLY A 508 18.13 -13.63 49.59
N ARG A 509 16.99 -13.28 50.20
CA ARG A 509 16.01 -14.25 50.73
C ARG A 509 14.96 -14.62 49.70
N ARG A 510 14.53 -15.89 49.67
CA ARG A 510 13.34 -16.32 48.91
C ARG A 510 12.07 -15.71 49.52
N TYR A 511 11.11 -15.37 48.67
CA TYR A 511 9.75 -15.01 49.09
C TYR A 511 8.97 -16.24 49.56
N GLY A 512 9.27 -17.39 48.93
CA GLY A 512 8.68 -18.69 49.24
C GLY A 512 7.34 -18.94 48.55
N PHE A 513 6.86 -20.17 48.62
CA PHE A 513 5.68 -20.62 47.87
C PHE A 513 4.34 -20.25 48.53
N ASN A 514 4.31 -20.17 49.85
CA ASN A 514 3.05 -20.06 50.61
C ASN A 514 2.41 -18.66 50.61
N LYS A 515 3.15 -17.63 50.18
CA LYS A 515 2.65 -16.25 50.14
C LYS A 515 1.89 -15.96 48.84
N GLY A 516 0.80 -15.20 48.95
CA GLY A 516 -0.03 -14.83 47.80
C GLY A 516 0.75 -14.04 46.76
N LEU A 517 0.56 -14.38 45.47
CA LEU A 517 1.23 -13.73 44.35
C LEU A 517 0.26 -13.46 43.20
N LEU A 518 0.12 -12.19 42.83
CA LEU A 518 -0.64 -11.75 41.67
C LEU A 518 0.32 -11.09 40.66
N ILE A 519 0.06 -11.26 39.37
CA ILE A 519 0.78 -10.59 38.29
C ILE A 519 -0.22 -9.78 37.45
N LEU A 520 0.09 -8.51 37.22
CA LEU A 520 -0.70 -7.61 36.37
C LEU A 520 -0.16 -7.60 34.95
N THR A 521 -1.06 -7.68 33.98
CA THR A 521 -0.71 -7.78 32.54
C THR A 521 -1.54 -6.83 31.69
N SER A 522 -0.99 -6.44 30.53
CA SER A 522 -1.69 -5.67 29.50
C SER A 522 -1.28 -6.14 28.09
N GLY A 523 -1.89 -5.57 27.04
CA GLY A 523 -1.43 -5.77 25.66
C GLY A 523 0.01 -5.28 25.35
N ALA A 524 0.64 -4.54 26.27
CA ALA A 524 2.05 -4.16 26.19
C ALA A 524 3.01 -5.16 26.85
N THR A 525 2.50 -6.11 27.66
CA THR A 525 3.32 -7.17 28.26
C THR A 525 3.84 -8.09 27.16
N ALA A 526 5.15 -8.09 26.92
CA ALA A 526 5.76 -8.73 25.73
C ALA A 526 7.01 -9.57 26.05
N GLY A 527 7.35 -10.54 25.18
CA GLY A 527 8.64 -11.25 25.17
C GLY A 527 8.94 -12.00 26.47
N ALA A 528 10.12 -11.75 27.07
CA ALA A 528 10.54 -12.37 28.33
C ALA A 528 9.52 -12.20 29.49
N ALA A 529 8.75 -11.10 29.49
CA ALA A 529 7.69 -10.91 30.48
C ALA A 529 6.53 -11.87 30.27
N GLU A 530 6.21 -12.21 29.02
CA GLU A 530 5.20 -13.23 28.70
C GLU A 530 5.70 -14.60 29.13
N GLU A 531 6.95 -14.98 28.85
CA GLU A 531 7.49 -16.27 29.32
C GLU A 531 7.43 -16.38 30.86
N PHE A 532 7.79 -15.32 31.59
CA PHE A 532 7.63 -15.29 33.05
C PHE A 532 6.16 -15.47 33.48
N VAL A 533 5.22 -14.75 32.87
CA VAL A 533 3.79 -14.89 33.15
C VAL A 533 3.31 -16.31 32.85
N TYR A 534 3.74 -16.88 31.72
CA TYR A 534 3.39 -18.24 31.29
C TYR A 534 3.86 -19.27 32.30
N ILE A 535 5.13 -19.22 32.72
CA ILE A 535 5.72 -20.11 33.72
C ILE A 535 4.94 -20.00 35.04
N MET A 536 4.73 -18.79 35.54
CA MET A 536 4.09 -18.57 36.85
C MET A 536 2.62 -18.97 36.86
N LYS A 537 1.93 -18.79 35.72
CA LYS A 537 0.56 -19.25 35.50
C LYS A 537 0.49 -20.78 35.41
N LYS A 538 1.34 -21.40 34.59
CA LYS A 538 1.40 -22.86 34.37
C LYS A 538 1.74 -23.61 35.65
N ALA A 539 2.66 -23.08 36.45
CA ALA A 539 3.02 -23.64 37.75
C ALA A 539 1.93 -23.46 38.83
N GLY A 540 0.84 -22.72 38.53
CA GLY A 540 -0.17 -22.36 39.52
C GLY A 540 0.35 -21.45 40.63
N ARG A 541 1.52 -20.81 40.43
CA ARG A 541 2.20 -20.02 41.46
C ARG A 541 1.62 -18.62 41.58
N ALA A 542 1.15 -18.04 40.48
CA ALA A 542 0.57 -16.71 40.45
C ALA A 542 -0.80 -16.67 39.79
N MET A 543 -1.69 -15.83 40.32
CA MET A 543 -2.91 -15.44 39.64
C MET A 543 -2.63 -14.23 38.74
N ILE A 544 -3.21 -14.23 37.54
CA ILE A 544 -2.94 -13.23 36.50
C ILE A 544 -4.18 -12.35 36.35
N VAL A 545 -4.02 -11.04 36.41
CA VAL A 545 -5.11 -10.06 36.38
C VAL A 545 -4.80 -8.99 35.33
N GLY A 546 -5.78 -8.60 34.51
CA GLY A 546 -5.61 -7.53 33.52
C GLY A 546 -6.10 -7.94 32.14
N GLU A 547 -5.34 -7.61 31.09
CA GLU A 547 -5.66 -7.91 29.70
C GLU A 547 -4.78 -9.05 29.17
N PRO A 548 -5.15 -9.70 28.05
CA PRO A 548 -4.24 -10.61 27.36
C PRO A 548 -2.90 -9.95 26.99
N THR A 549 -1.80 -10.70 27.11
CA THR A 549 -0.46 -10.21 26.74
C THR A 549 -0.29 -10.10 25.21
N HIS A 550 0.83 -9.53 24.76
CA HIS A 550 1.05 -9.12 23.38
C HIS A 550 1.02 -10.26 22.33
N GLY A 551 1.44 -11.46 22.72
CA GLY A 551 1.69 -12.58 21.82
C GLY A 551 2.97 -12.42 21.02
N SER A 552 4.07 -12.09 21.70
CA SER A 552 5.40 -12.05 21.10
C SER A 552 5.96 -13.47 20.91
N CYS A 553 7.25 -13.59 20.66
CA CYS A 553 7.95 -14.86 20.50
C CYS A 553 9.22 -14.87 21.34
N GLN A 554 9.86 -16.04 21.41
CA GLN A 554 11.26 -16.13 21.79
C GLN A 554 12.14 -15.31 20.83
N PRO A 555 13.26 -14.70 21.30
CA PRO A 555 14.11 -13.87 20.45
C PRO A 555 14.51 -14.56 19.13
N PRO A 556 14.14 -14.01 17.97
CA PRO A 556 14.42 -14.65 16.69
C PRO A 556 15.92 -14.54 16.33
N LYS A 557 16.42 -15.53 15.60
CA LYS A 557 17.74 -15.45 14.96
C LYS A 557 17.60 -14.73 13.60
N THR A 558 18.63 -13.97 13.22
CA THR A 558 18.68 -13.30 11.92
C THR A 558 19.42 -14.18 10.92
N PHE A 559 18.79 -14.42 9.77
CA PHE A 559 19.34 -15.20 8.66
C PHE A 559 19.48 -14.32 7.43
N GLN A 560 20.63 -14.36 6.76
CA GLN A 560 20.83 -13.71 5.48
C GLN A 560 20.21 -14.57 4.37
N ILE A 561 19.48 -13.94 3.44
CA ILE A 561 18.92 -14.63 2.29
C ILE A 561 19.97 -14.68 1.17
N SER A 562 20.59 -15.85 0.95
CA SER A 562 21.64 -16.04 -0.06
C SER A 562 22.74 -14.96 0.07
N ASP A 563 23.37 -14.54 -1.03
CA ASP A 563 24.37 -13.46 -1.06
C ASP A 563 23.75 -12.05 -1.15
N SER A 564 22.47 -11.89 -0.78
CA SER A 564 21.77 -10.60 -0.89
C SER A 564 21.92 -9.73 0.37
N ASP A 565 21.53 -8.46 0.29
CA ASP A 565 21.41 -7.53 1.41
C ASP A 565 20.08 -7.67 2.17
N VAL A 566 19.41 -8.83 2.02
CA VAL A 566 18.08 -9.11 2.56
C VAL A 566 18.18 -10.13 3.71
N PHE A 567 17.44 -9.89 4.81
CA PHE A 567 17.52 -10.70 6.02
C PHE A 567 16.13 -11.13 6.52
N LEU A 568 16.06 -12.27 7.18
CA LEU A 568 14.88 -12.80 7.87
C LEU A 568 15.14 -12.88 9.36
N ALA A 569 14.15 -12.45 10.16
CA ALA A 569 14.05 -12.81 11.56
C ALA A 569 13.21 -14.09 11.65
N ILE A 570 13.81 -15.18 12.11
CA ILE A 570 13.14 -16.48 12.25
C ILE A 570 13.17 -16.87 13.74
N PRO A 571 12.00 -17.01 14.39
CA PRO A 571 11.91 -17.65 15.69
C PRO A 571 12.36 -19.11 15.56
N VAL A 572 13.43 -19.47 16.24
CA VAL A 572 14.02 -20.82 16.19
C VAL A 572 13.76 -21.62 17.46
N THR A 573 13.20 -20.98 18.48
CA THR A 573 12.95 -21.58 19.78
C THR A 573 11.48 -21.42 20.13
N HIS A 574 10.89 -22.45 20.75
CA HIS A 574 9.57 -22.36 21.35
C HIS A 574 9.51 -23.08 22.70
N SER A 575 8.60 -22.61 23.56
CA SER A 575 8.22 -23.22 24.84
C SER A 575 7.48 -24.54 24.65
N ASP A 576 7.42 -25.35 25.72
CA ASP A 576 6.79 -26.67 25.71
C ASP A 576 5.28 -26.58 25.42
N THR A 577 4.83 -27.24 24.34
CA THR A 577 3.43 -27.26 23.89
C THR A 577 2.66 -28.51 24.31
N THR A 578 3.27 -29.42 25.07
CA THR A 578 2.62 -30.69 25.46
C THR A 578 1.36 -30.53 26.31
N GLN A 579 1.20 -29.39 26.98
CA GLN A 579 0.08 -29.08 27.88
C GLN A 579 -0.92 -28.07 27.28
N GLY A 580 -0.76 -27.70 26.01
CA GLY A 580 -1.60 -26.70 25.35
C GLY A 580 -0.83 -25.86 24.32
N PRO A 581 -1.52 -24.97 23.59
CA PRO A 581 -0.87 -24.10 22.61
C PRO A 581 0.23 -23.25 23.26
N ALA A 582 1.27 -22.99 22.50
CA ALA A 582 2.36 -22.09 22.89
C ALA A 582 1.79 -20.69 23.19
N TRP A 583 2.43 -19.95 24.10
CA TRP A 583 2.05 -18.55 24.33
C TRP A 583 2.54 -17.65 23.19
N GLU A 584 3.55 -18.11 22.45
CA GLU A 584 4.15 -17.42 21.33
C GLU A 584 3.11 -17.17 20.22
N GLY A 585 3.03 -15.92 19.75
CA GLY A 585 2.07 -15.48 18.75
C GLY A 585 0.64 -15.25 19.26
N ALA A 586 0.20 -15.97 20.29
CA ALA A 586 -1.16 -15.88 20.84
C ALA A 586 -1.30 -14.92 22.03
N GLY A 587 -0.28 -14.87 22.89
CA GLY A 587 -0.31 -14.20 24.17
C GLY A 587 -1.01 -15.03 25.25
N ILE A 588 -1.00 -14.53 26.47
CA ILE A 588 -1.44 -15.24 27.67
C ILE A 588 -2.70 -14.56 28.18
N ALA A 589 -3.81 -15.29 28.17
CA ALA A 589 -5.04 -14.81 28.77
C ALA A 589 -4.89 -14.69 30.30
N PRO A 590 -5.40 -13.64 30.94
CA PRO A 590 -5.42 -13.53 32.40
C PRO A 590 -6.42 -14.53 33.02
N HIS A 591 -6.30 -14.77 34.32
CA HIS A 591 -7.34 -15.49 35.08
C HIS A 591 -8.55 -14.60 35.37
N VAL A 592 -8.28 -13.31 35.61
CA VAL A 592 -9.30 -12.28 35.83
C VAL A 592 -9.11 -11.19 34.78
N THR A 593 -10.01 -11.15 33.80
CA THR A 593 -9.96 -10.18 32.71
C THR A 593 -10.58 -8.86 33.14
N VAL A 594 -9.78 -7.80 33.17
CA VAL A 594 -10.18 -6.41 33.46
C VAL A 594 -9.31 -5.46 32.64
N SER A 595 -9.69 -4.18 32.51
CA SER A 595 -8.82 -3.24 31.80
C SER A 595 -7.48 -3.07 32.52
N ALA A 596 -6.41 -2.74 31.79
CA ALA A 596 -5.10 -2.53 32.38
C ALA A 596 -5.16 -1.50 33.52
N ASN A 597 -6.00 -0.47 33.41
CA ASN A 597 -6.15 0.58 34.43
C ASN A 597 -6.79 0.07 35.73
N GLU A 598 -7.74 -0.87 35.65
CA GLU A 598 -8.46 -1.42 36.82
C GLU A 598 -7.71 -2.57 37.50
N ALA A 599 -6.75 -3.18 36.81
CA ALA A 599 -6.08 -4.41 37.26
C ALA A 599 -5.45 -4.32 38.66
N LEU A 600 -4.86 -3.16 39.01
CA LEU A 600 -4.25 -2.97 40.33
C LEU A 600 -5.28 -2.95 41.46
N ASP A 601 -6.39 -2.25 41.27
CA ASP A 601 -7.43 -2.14 42.29
C ASP A 601 -8.13 -3.49 42.50
N VAL A 602 -8.40 -4.19 41.40
CA VAL A 602 -8.96 -5.55 41.44
C VAL A 602 -8.02 -6.53 42.15
N ALA A 603 -6.71 -6.46 41.87
CA ALA A 603 -5.73 -7.30 42.55
C ALA A 603 -5.65 -7.02 44.06
N LYS A 604 -5.69 -5.74 44.45
CA LYS A 604 -5.75 -5.34 45.87
C LYS A 604 -7.00 -5.91 46.54
N ASP A 605 -8.16 -5.81 45.90
CA ASP A 605 -9.42 -6.32 46.45
C ASP A 605 -9.42 -7.83 46.63
N ILE A 606 -8.83 -8.58 45.69
CA ILE A 606 -8.72 -10.04 45.80
C ILE A 606 -7.83 -10.42 46.99
N LEU A 607 -6.66 -9.78 47.13
CA LEU A 607 -5.75 -10.06 48.24
C LEU A 607 -6.36 -9.68 49.60
N LYS A 608 -7.06 -8.54 49.68
CA LYS A 608 -7.78 -8.11 50.89
C LYS A 608 -8.80 -9.16 51.34
N LYS A 609 -9.61 -9.71 50.41
CA LYS A 609 -10.61 -10.74 50.73
C LYS A 609 -9.98 -12.03 51.24
N HIS A 610 -8.85 -12.46 50.66
CA HIS A 610 -8.12 -13.64 51.12
C HIS A 610 -7.51 -13.47 52.51
N SER A 611 -6.98 -12.29 52.84
CA SER A 611 -6.42 -12.00 54.17
C SER A 611 -7.46 -11.94 55.30
N LEU A 612 -8.75 -11.78 54.98
CA LEU A 612 -9.85 -11.67 55.96
C LEU A 612 -10.58 -12.99 56.25
N GLY A 613 -10.13 -14.13 55.69
CA GLY A 613 -10.68 -15.45 56.01
C GLY A 613 -12.12 -15.69 55.56
N GLN A 614 -12.68 -14.89 54.65
CA GLN A 614 -13.96 -15.17 54.01
C GLN A 614 -13.75 -16.23 52.92
N LYS A 615 -13.92 -17.50 53.32
CA LYS A 615 -14.03 -18.65 52.41
C LYS A 615 -15.30 -18.60 51.58
#